data_AF-A0A538KLM3-F1
#
_entry.id   AF-A0A538KLM3-F1
#
_cell.length_a   1.000
_cell.length_b   1.000
_cell.length_c   1.000
_cell.angle_alpha   90.00
_cell.angle_beta   90.00
_cell.angle_gamma   90.00
#
_symmetry.space_group_name_H-M   'P 1'
#
loop_
_entity.id
_entity.type
_entity.pdbx_description
1 polymer ?
#
loop_
_entity_poly.entity_id
_entity_poly.type
_entity_poly.pdbx_seq_one_letter_code
_entity_poly.pdbx_strand_id
1 'polypeptide(L)'
;MVHGAPARECVAGADPADERLLLSPGSDPRAPLSRARPERPLRLPPGHRSRRCARSRERRDLHDRHRRRQPGGGLDSRPARPWLRGSDGSALLLPRDRGVRPGRSGRARDRLGRFPRQASVEHPIADPVEPGQGRSVLVTGADGQLGRALVEAFAADEVVALTHGDWDVSVPPPAGLGPADLVLHAAAWTDVDGAEDDPQGAAAVNVGGTKHVSELGPIVYYSTDYVFDGQKRRPYVESDGPNPLSAYGRSKAYGEAAAGEQAWIVRSSWLFGPTGHNFLQTMLRLGAERDEVSVVDDQVGCPTYVGHLAAATREIVELPHGIWHLAADGECTWAEFAQAIFEEAKLECRVVSITTAELGRPAARPAYSVLRSEKPETPRLPHWREGLRECLARLLDL
;
A
#
# COMPACT_ATOMS: atom_id res chain seq x y z
N MET A 1 -4.83 15.07 56.55
CA MET A 1 -5.84 14.93 55.49
C MET A 1 -5.35 15.67 54.26
N VAL A 2 -4.66 14.98 53.34
CA VAL A 2 -4.72 15.20 51.89
C VAL A 2 -4.32 13.85 51.28
N HIS A 3 -5.28 13.11 50.72
CA HIS A 3 -5.05 11.84 50.05
C HIS A 3 -4.50 12.10 48.65
N GLY A 4 -3.29 11.60 48.36
CA GLY A 4 -2.79 11.47 47.01
C GLY A 4 -3.49 10.30 46.31
N ALA A 5 -4.21 10.59 45.23
CA ALA A 5 -4.68 9.58 44.30
C ALA A 5 -3.54 9.22 43.33
N PRO A 6 -3.30 7.93 43.03
CA PRO A 6 -2.31 7.56 42.03
C PRO A 6 -2.83 7.90 40.63
N ALA A 7 -1.93 8.37 39.77
CA ALA A 7 -2.17 8.52 38.35
C ALA A 7 -2.61 7.18 37.77
N ARG A 8 -3.79 7.16 37.13
CA ARG A 8 -4.20 6.03 36.30
C ARG A 8 -3.35 6.07 35.04
N GLU A 9 -2.41 5.14 34.93
CA GLU A 9 -1.86 4.72 33.65
C GLU A 9 -3.02 4.21 32.78
N CYS A 10 -3.46 5.04 31.83
CA CYS A 10 -4.28 4.58 30.72
C CYS A 10 -3.37 3.80 29.78
N VAL A 11 -3.23 2.51 30.05
CA VAL A 11 -2.65 1.55 29.11
C VAL A 11 -3.55 1.55 27.88
N ALA A 12 -3.01 1.99 26.74
CA ALA A 12 -3.64 1.90 25.43
C ALA A 12 -3.91 0.42 25.10
N GLY A 13 -5.11 -0.05 25.41
CA GLY A 13 -5.63 -1.30 24.89
C GLY A 13 -6.03 -1.08 23.44
N ALA A 14 -5.31 -1.72 22.52
CA ALA A 14 -5.75 -1.88 21.15
C ALA A 14 -7.09 -2.66 21.15
N ASP A 15 -8.14 -2.06 20.56
CA ASP A 15 -9.53 -2.56 20.62
C ASP A 15 -9.88 -3.44 19.40
N PRO A 16 -10.62 -4.56 19.55
CA PRO A 16 -10.89 -5.55 18.51
C PRO A 16 -12.15 -5.18 17.71
N ALA A 17 -12.06 -4.13 16.88
CA ALA A 17 -13.21 -3.59 16.13
C ALA A 17 -13.80 -4.57 15.09
N ASP A 18 -13.00 -5.49 14.54
CA ASP A 18 -13.43 -6.35 13.43
C ASP A 18 -13.99 -7.72 13.85
N GLU A 19 -13.68 -8.22 15.05
CA GLU A 19 -14.34 -9.42 15.60
C GLU A 19 -15.83 -9.18 15.87
N ARG A 20 -16.24 -7.91 15.91
CA ARG A 20 -17.60 -7.46 16.19
C ARG A 20 -18.53 -7.55 14.97
N LEU A 21 -18.01 -7.86 13.78
CA LEU A 21 -18.82 -8.19 12.59
C LEU A 21 -19.33 -9.64 12.60
N LEU A 22 -19.10 -10.37 13.69
CA LEU A 22 -19.45 -11.76 13.87
C LEU A 22 -20.19 -11.97 15.19
N LEU A 23 -21.07 -12.97 15.23
CA LEU A 23 -21.63 -13.44 16.50
C LEU A 23 -20.51 -14.05 17.35
N SER A 24 -20.38 -13.57 18.60
CA SER A 24 -19.39 -14.09 19.55
C SER A 24 -19.67 -15.55 19.92
N PRO A 25 -18.65 -16.38 20.20
CA PRO A 25 -18.84 -17.76 20.66
C PRO A 25 -19.63 -17.76 21.97
N GLY A 26 -20.88 -18.24 21.92
CA GLY A 26 -21.80 -18.28 23.07
C GLY A 26 -23.13 -17.54 22.85
N SER A 27 -23.22 -16.72 21.79
CA SER A 27 -24.44 -16.00 21.41
C SER A 27 -25.18 -16.65 20.23
N ASP A 28 -24.67 -17.76 19.70
CA ASP A 28 -25.34 -18.56 18.68
C ASP A 28 -26.54 -19.28 19.32
N PRO A 29 -27.79 -19.01 18.92
CA PRO A 29 -28.97 -19.65 19.48
C PRO A 29 -29.08 -21.14 19.11
N ARG A 30 -28.17 -21.69 18.31
CA ARG A 30 -28.21 -23.08 17.85
C ARG A 30 -27.21 -23.95 18.60
N ALA A 31 -27.62 -25.20 18.83
CA ALA A 31 -26.82 -26.17 19.57
C ALA A 31 -25.46 -26.41 18.87
N PRO A 32 -24.33 -26.40 19.61
CA PRO A 32 -23.02 -26.69 19.04
C PRO A 32 -23.03 -28.10 18.44
N LEU A 33 -22.78 -28.19 17.12
CA LEU A 33 -22.58 -29.48 16.48
C LEU A 33 -21.19 -30.03 16.82
N SER A 34 -21.10 -31.35 16.90
CA SER A 34 -19.96 -32.07 17.42
C SER A 34 -18.66 -31.77 16.65
N ARG A 35 -17.65 -31.26 17.34
CA ARG A 35 -16.26 -31.19 16.87
C ARG A 35 -15.78 -32.58 16.39
N ALA A 36 -15.35 -32.66 15.15
CA ALA A 36 -14.55 -33.76 14.59
C ALA A 36 -13.58 -33.12 13.59
N ARG A 37 -12.24 -33.20 13.67
CA ARG A 37 -11.29 -34.18 14.21
C ARG A 37 -9.98 -33.48 14.63
N PRO A 38 -9.10 -34.14 15.41
CA PRO A 38 -7.80 -33.59 15.80
C PRO A 38 -6.68 -33.90 14.78
N GLU A 39 -5.64 -33.05 14.80
CA GLU A 39 -4.25 -33.25 14.33
C GLU A 39 -3.97 -33.21 12.80
N ARG A 40 -3.46 -32.06 12.34
CA ARG A 40 -2.47 -31.98 11.24
C ARG A 40 -1.56 -30.77 11.46
N PRO A 41 -0.24 -30.94 11.71
CA PRO A 41 0.65 -29.80 11.77
C PRO A 41 0.99 -29.33 10.36
N LEU A 42 0.54 -28.13 9.99
CA LEU A 42 0.94 -27.44 8.77
C LEU A 42 2.38 -26.92 8.95
N ARG A 43 3.29 -27.38 8.08
CA ARG A 43 4.66 -26.87 7.97
C ARG A 43 4.65 -25.63 7.09
N LEU A 44 4.98 -24.48 7.68
CA LEU A 44 5.40 -23.30 6.94
C LEU A 44 6.85 -23.50 6.43
N PRO A 45 7.20 -23.05 5.22
CA PRO A 45 8.57 -23.12 4.73
C PRO A 45 9.47 -22.21 5.57
N PRO A 46 10.65 -22.68 6.03
CA PRO A 46 11.54 -21.85 6.83
C PRO A 46 12.18 -20.76 5.95
N GLY A 47 11.94 -19.50 6.32
CA GLY A 47 12.60 -18.34 5.73
C GLY A 47 14.12 -18.46 5.76
N HIS A 48 14.76 -18.05 4.67
CA HIS A 48 16.21 -18.07 4.50
C HIS A 48 16.90 -17.17 5.53
N ARG A 49 17.34 -17.75 6.64
CA ARG A 49 18.31 -17.12 7.54
C ARG A 49 19.73 -17.39 7.02
N SER A 50 20.38 -16.32 6.59
CA SER A 50 21.81 -16.26 6.34
C SER A 50 22.57 -16.55 7.64
N ARG A 51 23.31 -17.67 7.68
CA ARG A 51 24.33 -17.91 8.70
C ARG A 51 25.67 -18.23 8.02
N ARG A 52 26.59 -17.28 8.17
CA ARG A 52 28.03 -17.53 8.06
C ARG A 52 28.43 -18.55 9.13
N CYS A 53 29.15 -19.60 8.77
CA CYS A 53 30.34 -20.03 9.50
C CYS A 53 31.20 -20.99 8.67
N ALA A 54 32.45 -21.12 9.10
CA ALA A 54 33.60 -21.62 8.37
C ALA A 54 33.79 -23.16 8.44
N ARG A 55 34.48 -23.68 7.41
CA ARG A 55 35.51 -24.77 7.34
C ARG A 55 35.32 -26.02 8.24
N SER A 56 35.52 -27.26 7.79
CA SER A 56 36.78 -27.79 7.23
C SER A 56 36.65 -29.20 6.60
N ARG A 57 37.58 -29.46 5.66
CA ARG A 57 38.18 -30.73 5.10
C ARG A 57 37.90 -32.02 5.90
N GLU A 58 37.71 -33.21 5.29
CA GLU A 58 38.65 -34.06 4.51
C GLU A 58 37.87 -35.20 3.78
N ARG A 59 38.10 -35.47 2.47
CA ARG A 59 38.87 -36.60 1.84
C ARG A 59 38.33 -38.01 2.20
N ARG A 60 38.03 -38.98 1.32
CA ARG A 60 38.64 -39.61 0.12
C ARG A 60 37.60 -40.59 -0.49
N ASP A 61 37.68 -41.24 -1.64
CA ASP A 61 38.37 -41.19 -2.95
C ASP A 61 37.71 -42.32 -3.80
N LEU A 62 38.01 -42.34 -5.12
CA LEU A 62 37.97 -43.48 -6.08
C LEU A 62 36.64 -43.65 -6.84
N HIS A 63 36.58 -43.84 -8.17
CA HIS A 63 37.52 -44.17 -9.26
C HIS A 63 36.81 -43.73 -10.59
N ASP A 64 37.42 -43.04 -11.55
CA ASP A 64 38.37 -43.51 -12.60
C ASP A 64 37.69 -43.61 -13.99
N ARG A 65 38.15 -42.81 -14.96
CA ARG A 65 38.78 -43.28 -16.22
C ARG A 65 38.94 -42.18 -17.29
N HIS A 66 40.22 -41.93 -17.57
CA HIS A 66 40.89 -41.67 -18.86
C HIS A 66 40.52 -40.50 -19.78
N ARG A 67 41.36 -39.46 -19.65
CA ARG A 67 41.85 -38.55 -20.70
C ARG A 67 42.73 -39.27 -21.74
N ARG A 68 42.62 -38.88 -23.01
CA ARG A 68 43.71 -38.91 -24.01
C ARG A 68 44.16 -37.48 -24.37
N ARG A 69 45.41 -37.40 -24.81
CA ARG A 69 46.34 -36.26 -24.81
C ARG A 69 46.12 -35.21 -25.91
N GLN A 70 46.54 -33.99 -25.56
CA GLN A 70 47.02 -32.81 -26.34
C GLN A 70 47.75 -33.13 -27.68
N PRO A 71 47.82 -32.20 -28.69
CA PRO A 71 48.56 -30.91 -28.56
C PRO A 71 48.16 -29.72 -29.46
N GLY A 72 48.66 -28.53 -29.08
CA GLY A 72 49.30 -27.56 -30.00
C GLY A 72 48.44 -26.64 -30.88
N GLY A 73 48.88 -25.38 -31.00
CA GLY A 73 48.45 -24.40 -32.02
C GLY A 73 47.12 -23.71 -31.66
N GLY A 74 47.00 -22.39 -31.58
CA GLY A 74 47.62 -21.39 -32.43
C GLY A 74 46.84 -21.30 -33.73
N LEU A 75 45.94 -20.30 -33.81
CA LEU A 75 45.38 -19.58 -34.97
C LEU A 75 43.88 -19.34 -34.79
N ASP A 76 43.49 -18.07 -34.85
CA ASP A 76 42.45 -17.59 -35.78
C ASP A 76 42.28 -16.06 -35.62
N SER A 77 42.01 -15.27 -36.64
CA SER A 77 42.06 -15.46 -38.09
C SER A 77 41.96 -14.04 -38.67
N ARG A 78 42.90 -13.68 -39.55
CA ARG A 78 42.82 -12.44 -40.34
C ARG A 78 41.93 -12.71 -41.55
N PRO A 79 41.04 -11.79 -41.97
CA PRO A 79 40.23 -12.00 -43.15
C PRO A 79 41.10 -12.02 -44.42
N ALA A 80 40.76 -12.96 -45.30
CA ALA A 80 41.41 -13.22 -46.57
C ALA A 80 41.25 -12.04 -47.55
N ARG A 81 42.32 -11.74 -48.28
CA ARG A 81 42.30 -10.77 -49.39
C ARG A 81 41.68 -11.42 -50.65
N PRO A 82 40.78 -10.74 -51.38
CA PRO A 82 40.33 -11.21 -52.68
C PRO A 82 41.46 -11.07 -53.71
N TRP A 83 41.70 -12.13 -54.48
CA TRP A 83 42.56 -12.11 -55.66
C TRP A 83 41.67 -12.11 -56.90
N LEU A 84 41.83 -11.09 -57.76
CA LEU A 84 41.30 -11.08 -59.13
C LEU A 84 42.49 -11.16 -60.07
N ARG A 85 42.50 -12.20 -60.92
CA ARG A 85 43.52 -12.45 -61.94
C ARG A 85 42.96 -11.97 -63.29
N GLY A 86 43.53 -10.89 -63.82
CA GLY A 86 43.27 -10.41 -65.19
C GLY A 86 43.96 -11.28 -66.24
N SER A 87 43.47 -11.21 -67.47
CA SER A 87 43.68 -12.14 -68.59
C SER A 87 45.08 -12.15 -69.24
N ASP A 88 46.06 -11.39 -68.73
CA ASP A 88 47.28 -11.05 -69.51
C ASP A 88 48.59 -11.35 -68.75
N GLY A 89 48.54 -12.18 -67.71
CA GLY A 89 49.71 -12.93 -67.19
C GLY A 89 50.91 -12.15 -66.66
N SER A 90 50.79 -10.85 -66.30
CA SER A 90 51.91 -10.06 -65.79
C SER A 90 51.58 -9.32 -64.48
N ALA A 91 52.50 -9.39 -63.51
CA ALA A 91 52.36 -8.84 -62.16
C ALA A 91 52.98 -7.44 -62.07
N LEU A 92 52.21 -6.46 -61.58
CA LEU A 92 52.71 -5.12 -61.27
C LEU A 92 52.77 -4.90 -59.76
N LEU A 93 54.00 -4.78 -59.25
CA LEU A 93 54.36 -4.38 -57.89
C LEU A 93 54.27 -2.85 -57.77
N LEU A 94 53.59 -2.33 -56.75
CA LEU A 94 53.70 -0.93 -56.33
C LEU A 94 54.50 -0.79 -55.03
N PRO A 95 55.31 0.28 -54.87
CA PRO A 95 56.39 0.34 -53.88
C PRO A 95 55.93 0.64 -52.44
N ARG A 96 56.78 0.25 -51.49
CA ARG A 96 56.70 0.62 -50.06
C ARG A 96 57.29 2.01 -49.85
N ASP A 97 56.56 2.88 -49.16
CA ASP A 97 57.16 4.05 -48.52
C ASP A 97 57.23 3.92 -46.99
N ARG A 98 58.38 4.32 -46.46
CA ARG A 98 58.86 4.07 -45.10
C ARG A 98 58.38 5.16 -44.14
N GLY A 99 57.54 4.79 -43.18
CA GLY A 99 57.25 5.60 -42.00
C GLY A 99 58.22 5.30 -40.85
N VAL A 100 58.89 6.35 -40.37
CA VAL A 100 59.91 6.39 -39.30
C VAL A 100 59.34 5.96 -37.94
N ARG A 101 60.13 5.20 -37.15
CA ARG A 101 59.88 4.93 -35.73
C ARG A 101 60.62 5.92 -34.83
N PRO A 102 59.98 6.39 -33.76
CA PRO A 102 60.60 6.51 -32.44
C PRO A 102 59.80 5.64 -31.44
N GLY A 103 60.38 4.83 -30.56
CA GLY A 103 61.35 5.18 -29.53
C GLY A 103 60.60 5.26 -28.20
N ARG A 104 60.60 4.18 -27.40
CA ARG A 104 59.96 4.12 -26.07
C ARG A 104 60.62 5.14 -25.13
N SER A 105 59.84 6.07 -24.57
CA SER A 105 60.13 6.66 -23.27
C SER A 105 59.15 6.10 -22.23
N GLY A 106 59.71 5.53 -21.18
CA GLY A 106 58.96 5.06 -20.03
C GLY A 106 58.47 6.21 -19.15
N ARG A 107 57.41 5.91 -18.40
CA ARG A 107 56.99 6.57 -17.14
C ARG A 107 56.91 8.10 -17.15
N ALA A 108 55.68 8.58 -17.32
CA ALA A 108 55.17 9.78 -16.63
C ALA A 108 53.64 9.68 -16.45
N ARG A 109 53.16 8.59 -15.84
CA ARG A 109 51.89 8.62 -15.10
C ARG A 109 52.29 8.79 -13.64
N ASP A 110 52.28 10.03 -13.15
CA ASP A 110 52.14 10.39 -11.71
C ASP A 110 52.46 11.86 -11.42
N ARG A 111 51.88 12.84 -12.15
CA ARG A 111 51.87 14.25 -11.71
C ARG A 111 50.59 15.03 -12.01
N LEU A 112 49.49 14.34 -12.27
CA LEU A 112 48.17 14.96 -12.19
C LEU A 112 47.34 13.99 -11.35
N GLY A 113 47.21 14.30 -10.06
CA GLY A 113 46.31 13.57 -9.18
C GLY A 113 44.91 13.52 -9.79
N ARG A 114 44.09 12.55 -9.38
CA ARG A 114 42.66 12.56 -9.68
C ARG A 114 42.13 13.94 -9.29
N PHE A 115 41.79 14.77 -10.27
CA PHE A 115 41.04 15.97 -9.99
C PHE A 115 39.71 15.50 -9.39
N PRO A 116 39.31 15.96 -8.18
CA PRO A 116 37.93 15.79 -7.76
C PRO A 116 37.05 16.36 -8.88
N ARG A 117 35.92 15.70 -9.18
CA ARG A 117 34.93 16.26 -10.10
C ARG A 117 34.72 17.72 -9.67
N GLN A 118 35.08 18.67 -10.53
CA GLN A 118 34.80 20.07 -10.26
C GLN A 118 33.29 20.17 -10.00
N ALA A 119 32.92 20.79 -8.88
CA ALA A 119 31.55 21.18 -8.65
C ALA A 119 31.06 21.97 -9.86
N SER A 120 29.80 21.73 -10.25
CA SER A 120 29.10 22.46 -11.29
C SER A 120 29.38 23.96 -11.12
N VAL A 121 29.80 24.64 -12.18
CA VAL A 121 29.98 26.09 -12.12
C VAL A 121 28.59 26.70 -12.14
N GLU A 122 28.07 27.08 -10.97
CA GLU A 122 26.83 27.83 -10.84
C GLU A 122 27.10 29.30 -11.16
N HIS A 123 26.35 29.84 -12.13
CA HIS A 123 26.48 31.21 -12.59
C HIS A 123 25.27 32.02 -12.09
N PRO A 124 25.44 33.23 -11.52
CA PRO A 124 24.38 34.02 -10.88
C PRO A 124 23.29 34.58 -11.82
N ILE A 125 23.30 34.17 -13.10
CA ILE A 125 22.30 34.57 -14.11
C ILE A 125 21.44 33.36 -14.51
N ALA A 126 21.89 32.14 -14.24
CA ALA A 126 21.12 30.94 -14.49
C ALA A 126 20.42 30.54 -13.19
N ASP A 127 19.09 30.37 -13.25
CA ASP A 127 18.38 29.69 -12.18
C ASP A 127 19.05 28.32 -11.97
N PRO A 128 19.32 27.91 -10.71
CA PRO A 128 19.89 26.60 -10.47
C PRO A 128 18.98 25.54 -11.10
N VAL A 129 19.57 24.60 -11.83
CA VAL A 129 18.86 23.36 -12.17
C VAL A 129 18.77 22.55 -10.90
N GLU A 130 17.82 22.92 -10.04
CA GLU A 130 17.39 22.10 -8.93
C GLU A 130 16.99 20.74 -9.54
N PRO A 131 17.59 19.61 -9.12
CA PRO A 131 17.07 18.31 -9.49
C PRO A 131 15.64 18.27 -8.97
N GLY A 132 14.65 18.35 -9.86
CA GLY A 132 13.26 18.69 -9.55
C GLY A 132 12.85 18.19 -8.16
N GLN A 133 12.83 19.11 -7.19
CA GLN A 133 12.46 18.78 -5.82
C GLN A 133 11.04 18.22 -5.90
N GLY A 134 10.88 16.97 -5.48
CA GLY A 134 9.58 16.34 -5.36
C GLY A 134 8.68 17.22 -4.50
N ARG A 135 7.37 17.15 -4.73
CA ARG A 135 6.39 17.91 -3.96
C ARG A 135 6.57 17.57 -2.47
N SER A 136 6.52 18.54 -1.55
CA SER A 136 6.50 18.21 -0.12
C SER A 136 5.15 17.62 0.25
N VAL A 137 5.12 16.36 0.70
CA VAL A 137 3.89 15.62 1.00
C VAL A 137 3.82 15.28 2.49
N LEU A 138 2.80 15.77 3.17
CA LEU A 138 2.51 15.40 4.56
C LEU A 138 1.47 14.28 4.61
N VAL A 139 1.76 13.17 5.29
CA VAL A 139 0.80 12.07 5.52
C VAL A 139 0.51 11.97 7.02
N THR A 140 -0.75 12.15 7.42
CA THR A 140 -1.19 11.86 8.81
C THR A 140 -1.78 10.46 8.90
N GLY A 141 -1.66 9.79 10.04
CA GLY A 141 -2.14 8.41 10.19
C GLY A 141 -1.30 7.42 9.39
N ALA A 142 -0.01 7.72 9.26
CA ALA A 142 0.92 7.02 8.37
C ALA A 142 1.12 5.53 8.69
N ASP A 143 0.83 5.10 9.93
CA ASP A 143 0.89 3.71 10.37
C ASP A 143 -0.40 2.93 10.14
N GLY A 144 -1.50 3.60 9.76
CA GLY A 144 -2.76 2.99 9.36
C GLY A 144 -2.69 2.33 7.98
N GLN A 145 -3.71 1.55 7.63
CA GLN A 145 -3.72 0.77 6.39
C GLN A 145 -3.58 1.62 5.12
N LEU A 146 -4.30 2.74 5.05
CA LEU A 146 -4.25 3.67 3.92
C LEU A 146 -2.98 4.53 4.00
N GLY A 147 -2.62 5.03 5.19
CA GLY A 147 -1.41 5.82 5.40
C GLY A 147 -0.15 5.11 4.88
N ARG A 148 0.03 3.82 5.19
CA ARG A 148 1.15 3.03 4.67
C ARG A 148 1.14 2.90 3.15
N ALA A 149 -0.03 2.64 2.57
CA ALA A 149 -0.18 2.54 1.12
C ALA A 149 0.12 3.88 0.42
N LEU A 150 -0.24 5.01 1.04
CA LEU A 150 0.06 6.35 0.53
C LEU A 150 1.55 6.68 0.62
N VAL A 151 2.20 6.38 1.75
CA VAL A 151 3.66 6.58 1.88
C VAL A 151 4.41 5.80 0.79
N GLU A 152 3.97 4.59 0.46
CA GLU A 152 4.54 3.81 -0.65
C GLU A 152 4.23 4.42 -2.02
N ALA A 153 2.97 4.83 -2.27
CA ALA A 153 2.56 5.39 -3.55
C ALA A 153 3.25 6.72 -3.87
N PHE A 154 3.54 7.53 -2.85
CA PHE A 154 4.20 8.83 -2.95
C PHE A 154 5.71 8.75 -2.63
N ALA A 155 6.34 7.57 -2.68
CA ALA A 155 7.76 7.39 -2.33
C ALA A 155 8.77 8.15 -3.21
N ALA A 156 8.32 8.75 -4.33
CA ALA A 156 9.13 9.62 -5.18
C ALA A 156 9.12 11.09 -4.74
N ASP A 157 8.23 11.47 -3.83
CA ASP A 157 8.06 12.81 -3.27
C ASP A 157 8.81 12.95 -1.92
N GLU A 158 8.92 14.18 -1.42
CA GLU A 158 9.48 14.44 -0.09
C GLU A 158 8.41 14.20 0.99
N VAL A 159 8.27 12.95 1.41
CA VAL A 159 7.19 12.52 2.33
C VAL A 159 7.58 12.70 3.80
N VAL A 160 6.77 13.49 4.52
CA VAL A 160 6.74 13.54 5.99
C VAL A 160 5.58 12.68 6.47
N ALA A 161 5.88 11.55 7.09
CA ALA A 161 4.89 10.56 7.53
C ALA A 161 4.71 10.62 9.05
N LEU A 162 3.54 11.09 9.51
CA LEU A 162 3.19 11.23 10.93
C LEU A 162 2.18 10.17 11.36
N THR A 163 2.52 9.42 12.40
CA THR A 163 1.61 8.51 13.10
C THR A 163 0.84 9.25 14.20
N HIS A 164 -0.14 8.60 14.82
CA HIS A 164 -0.82 9.16 15.99
C HIS A 164 0.15 9.44 17.16
N GLY A 165 1.23 8.66 17.29
CA GLY A 165 2.25 8.88 18.30
C GLY A 165 3.12 10.13 18.04
N ASP A 166 3.22 10.57 16.79
CA ASP A 166 3.94 11.78 16.41
C ASP A 166 3.03 13.02 16.55
N TRP A 167 1.77 12.89 16.16
CA TRP A 167 0.76 13.93 16.30
C TRP A 167 -0.66 13.35 16.38
N ASP A 168 -1.32 13.58 17.52
CA ASP A 168 -2.77 13.47 17.61
C ASP A 168 -3.42 14.68 16.94
N VAL A 169 -4.03 14.47 15.78
CA VAL A 169 -4.67 15.53 15.00
C VAL A 169 -5.81 16.22 15.77
N SER A 170 -6.38 15.60 16.81
CA SER A 170 -7.43 16.23 17.64
C SER A 170 -6.95 17.50 18.35
N VAL A 171 -5.63 17.68 18.50
CA VAL A 171 -5.00 18.88 19.07
C VAL A 171 -4.23 19.67 17.99
N PRO A 172 -3.96 20.97 18.22
CA PRO A 172 -3.20 21.78 17.26
C PRO A 172 -1.85 21.17 16.87
N PRO A 173 -1.35 21.44 15.66
CA PRO A 173 -0.11 20.85 15.15
C PRO A 173 1.09 21.19 16.04
N PRO A 174 2.10 20.30 16.10
CA PRO A 174 3.32 20.56 16.86
C PRO A 174 4.05 21.79 16.32
N ALA A 175 4.68 22.54 17.22
CA ALA A 175 5.44 23.72 16.86
C ALA A 175 6.56 23.38 15.86
N GLY A 176 6.58 24.07 14.73
CA GLY A 176 7.55 23.85 13.66
C GLY A 176 7.08 22.92 12.54
N LEU A 177 5.89 22.31 12.64
CA LEU A 177 5.26 21.69 11.48
C LEU A 177 4.80 22.80 10.52
N GLY A 178 5.53 22.95 9.42
CA GLY A 178 5.26 23.94 8.38
C GLY A 178 4.19 23.49 7.39
N PRO A 179 3.78 24.39 6.48
CA PRO A 179 2.91 24.02 5.39
C PRO A 179 3.57 23.01 4.45
N ALA A 180 2.77 22.15 3.84
CA ALA A 180 3.15 21.20 2.80
C ALA A 180 2.45 21.58 1.48
N ASP A 181 3.04 21.19 0.36
CA ASP A 181 2.43 21.38 -0.95
C ASP A 181 1.20 20.48 -1.15
N LEU A 182 1.17 19.35 -0.43
CA LEU A 182 0.05 18.40 -0.41
C LEU A 182 -0.04 17.70 0.94
N VAL A 183 -1.26 17.61 1.47
CA VAL A 183 -1.55 16.88 2.71
C VAL A 183 -2.47 15.71 2.44
N LEU A 184 -2.02 14.49 2.72
CA LEU A 184 -2.79 13.26 2.62
C LEU A 184 -3.32 12.87 4.02
N HIS A 185 -4.55 13.28 4.31
CA HIS A 185 -5.11 13.16 5.66
C HIS A 185 -5.80 11.79 5.88
N ALA A 186 -4.99 10.76 6.16
CA ALA A 186 -5.48 9.41 6.44
C ALA A 186 -5.78 9.12 7.92
N ALA A 187 -5.52 10.07 8.84
CA ALA A 187 -5.89 9.94 10.24
C ALA A 187 -7.41 10.14 10.40
N ALA A 188 -8.07 9.21 11.08
CA ALA A 188 -9.50 9.28 11.36
C ALA A 188 -9.87 8.40 12.56
N TRP A 189 -10.97 8.75 13.22
CA TRP A 189 -11.68 7.81 14.08
C TRP A 189 -12.47 6.85 13.19
N THR A 190 -12.09 5.57 13.16
CA THR A 190 -12.70 4.56 12.28
C THR A 190 -13.50 3.48 13.01
N ASP A 191 -13.50 3.45 14.34
CA ASP A 191 -14.38 2.58 15.11
C ASP A 191 -15.82 3.11 15.05
N VAL A 192 -16.60 2.54 14.13
CA VAL A 192 -17.97 2.97 13.82
C VAL A 192 -18.89 2.81 15.03
N ASP A 193 -18.76 1.72 15.77
CA ASP A 193 -19.59 1.49 16.96
C ASP A 193 -19.09 2.32 18.14
N GLY A 194 -17.77 2.43 18.33
CA GLY A 194 -17.18 3.30 19.35
C GLY A 194 -17.52 4.78 19.16
N ALA A 195 -17.81 5.22 17.94
CA ALA A 195 -18.28 6.57 17.67
C ALA A 195 -19.70 6.84 18.21
N GLU A 196 -20.54 5.82 18.40
CA GLU A 196 -21.84 5.99 19.07
C GLU A 196 -21.67 6.15 20.59
N ASP A 197 -20.67 5.48 21.16
CA ASP A 197 -20.33 5.57 22.58
C ASP A 197 -19.63 6.90 22.92
N ASP A 198 -18.75 7.39 22.04
CA ASP A 198 -18.10 8.71 22.16
C ASP A 198 -18.20 9.56 20.87
N PRO A 199 -19.37 10.17 20.60
CA PRO A 199 -19.56 11.03 19.44
C PRO A 199 -18.68 12.28 19.47
N GLN A 200 -18.29 12.75 20.66
CA GLN A 200 -17.45 13.95 20.81
C GLN A 200 -16.00 13.63 20.47
N GLY A 201 -15.47 12.50 20.91
CA GLY A 201 -14.15 12.00 20.51
C GLY A 201 -14.07 11.77 18.99
N ALA A 202 -15.08 11.13 18.42
CA ALA A 202 -15.16 10.95 16.96
C ALA A 202 -15.18 12.30 16.21
N ALA A 203 -15.93 13.29 16.70
CA ALA A 203 -15.96 14.64 16.11
C ALA A 203 -14.66 15.41 16.31
N ALA A 204 -14.00 15.29 17.48
CA ALA A 204 -12.72 15.94 17.76
C ALA A 204 -11.65 15.50 16.76
N VAL A 205 -11.60 14.20 16.44
CA VAL A 205 -10.67 13.66 15.43
C VAL A 205 -11.13 13.99 14.01
N ASN A 206 -12.34 13.59 13.62
CA ASN A 206 -12.77 13.64 12.21
C ASN A 206 -13.12 15.06 11.72
N VAL A 207 -13.50 15.97 12.61
CA VAL A 207 -13.83 17.37 12.28
C VAL A 207 -12.73 18.31 12.77
N GLY A 208 -12.41 18.26 14.07
CA GLY A 208 -11.39 19.11 14.68
C GLY A 208 -10.00 18.85 14.08
N GLY A 209 -9.62 17.58 13.96
CA GLY A 209 -8.37 17.19 13.32
C GLY A 209 -8.30 17.58 11.85
N THR A 210 -9.36 17.38 11.09
CA THR A 210 -9.41 17.83 9.70
C THR A 210 -9.20 19.33 9.58
N LYS A 211 -9.78 20.14 10.48
CA LYS A 211 -9.55 21.59 10.51
C LYS A 211 -8.08 21.92 10.74
N HIS A 212 -7.45 21.37 11.77
CA HIS A 212 -6.02 21.59 12.04
C HIS A 212 -5.14 21.20 10.85
N VAL A 213 -5.45 20.08 10.21
CA VAL A 213 -4.66 19.54 9.09
C VAL A 213 -4.86 20.38 7.82
N SER A 214 -6.07 20.89 7.57
CA SER A 214 -6.38 21.74 6.40
C SER A 214 -5.61 23.07 6.39
N GLU A 215 -5.20 23.57 7.56
CA GLU A 215 -4.39 24.78 7.69
C GLU A 215 -2.93 24.58 7.24
N LEU A 216 -2.49 23.34 7.01
CA LEU A 216 -1.13 23.00 6.58
C LEU A 216 -0.97 22.95 5.06
N GLY A 217 -2.05 23.05 4.27
CA GLY A 217 -1.95 23.08 2.80
C GLY A 217 -3.12 22.39 2.10
N PRO A 218 -3.08 22.29 0.75
CA PRO A 218 -4.09 21.57 -0.03
C PRO A 218 -4.23 20.12 0.46
N ILE A 219 -5.45 19.71 0.77
CA ILE A 219 -5.72 18.47 1.49
C ILE A 219 -6.46 17.46 0.63
N VAL A 220 -6.01 16.21 0.67
CA VAL A 220 -6.82 15.04 0.33
C VAL A 220 -7.45 14.53 1.62
N TYR A 221 -8.77 14.70 1.73
CA TYR A 221 -9.54 14.19 2.85
C TYR A 221 -10.22 12.89 2.45
N TYR A 222 -9.87 11.79 3.12
CA TYR A 222 -10.51 10.50 2.90
C TYR A 222 -11.80 10.38 3.71
N SER A 223 -12.92 10.37 3.00
CA SER A 223 -14.26 10.20 3.55
C SER A 223 -14.78 8.77 3.29
N THR A 224 -16.08 8.56 3.49
CA THR A 224 -16.69 7.23 3.58
C THR A 224 -18.04 7.18 2.88
N ASP A 225 -18.44 5.99 2.46
CA ASP A 225 -19.82 5.65 2.08
C ASP A 225 -20.85 5.83 3.20
N TYR A 226 -20.43 5.85 4.47
CA TYR A 226 -21.31 6.07 5.63
C TYR A 226 -21.88 7.49 5.72
N VAL A 227 -21.49 8.38 4.82
CA VAL A 227 -22.18 9.68 4.64
C VAL A 227 -23.57 9.51 4.03
N PHE A 228 -23.92 8.33 3.51
CA PHE A 228 -25.22 8.01 2.93
C PHE A 228 -26.09 7.13 3.84
N ASP A 229 -27.41 7.15 3.60
CA ASP A 229 -28.39 6.38 4.38
C ASP A 229 -28.58 4.93 3.91
N GLY A 230 -28.06 4.60 2.74
CA GLY A 230 -28.23 3.32 2.09
C GLY A 230 -29.65 2.94 1.68
N GLN A 231 -30.55 3.90 1.49
CA GLN A 231 -31.91 3.64 1.02
C GLN A 231 -32.00 3.48 -0.51
N LYS A 232 -30.95 3.86 -1.25
CA LYS A 232 -30.92 3.67 -2.70
C LYS A 232 -30.81 2.19 -3.07
N ARG A 233 -31.30 1.89 -4.28
CA ARG A 233 -31.17 0.58 -4.95
C ARG A 233 -30.26 0.63 -6.18
N ARG A 234 -29.43 1.68 -6.25
CA ARG A 234 -28.46 1.94 -7.31
C ARG A 234 -27.27 2.67 -6.70
N PRO A 235 -26.07 2.58 -7.29
CA PRO A 235 -24.88 3.21 -6.73
C PRO A 235 -25.07 4.70 -6.40
N TYR A 236 -24.47 5.13 -5.30
CA TYR A 236 -24.37 6.54 -4.94
C TYR A 236 -23.28 7.21 -5.79
N VAL A 237 -23.60 8.40 -6.28
CA VAL A 237 -22.73 9.29 -7.08
C VAL A 237 -22.43 10.57 -6.32
N GLU A 238 -21.45 11.34 -6.78
CA GLU A 238 -20.94 12.52 -6.06
C GLU A 238 -22.01 13.60 -5.83
N SER A 239 -22.99 13.75 -6.74
CA SER A 239 -24.11 14.69 -6.62
C SER A 239 -25.20 14.26 -5.63
N ASP A 240 -25.13 13.03 -5.08
CA ASP A 240 -26.08 12.60 -4.06
C ASP A 240 -25.83 13.31 -2.73
N GLY A 241 -26.92 13.79 -2.13
CA GLY A 241 -26.86 14.46 -0.83
C GLY A 241 -26.50 13.47 0.30
N PRO A 242 -25.59 13.84 1.22
CA PRO A 242 -25.30 13.02 2.39
C PRO A 242 -26.49 12.98 3.36
N ASN A 243 -26.76 11.81 3.92
CA ASN A 243 -27.77 11.55 4.94
C ASN A 243 -27.27 10.44 5.91
N PRO A 244 -26.23 10.70 6.71
CA PRO A 244 -25.56 9.68 7.52
C PRO A 244 -26.45 9.14 8.65
N LEU A 245 -26.44 7.82 8.84
CA LEU A 245 -27.19 7.15 9.92
C LEU A 245 -26.46 7.18 11.27
N SER A 246 -25.13 7.04 11.26
CA SER A 246 -24.31 6.85 12.45
C SER A 246 -23.53 8.09 12.87
N ALA A 247 -23.06 8.12 14.11
CA ALA A 247 -22.17 9.17 14.64
C ALA A 247 -20.87 9.26 13.83
N TYR A 248 -20.31 8.11 13.44
CA TYR A 248 -19.18 8.03 12.52
C TYR A 248 -19.49 8.73 11.19
N GLY A 249 -20.57 8.33 10.51
CA GLY A 249 -20.97 8.94 9.22
C GLY A 249 -21.20 10.45 9.32
N ARG A 250 -21.87 10.90 10.40
CA ARG A 250 -22.05 12.34 10.70
C ARG A 250 -20.71 13.05 10.85
N SER A 251 -19.81 12.52 11.68
CA SER A 251 -18.50 13.13 11.92
C SER A 251 -17.66 13.21 10.64
N LYS A 252 -17.71 12.19 9.78
CA LYS A 252 -16.99 12.20 8.49
C LYS A 252 -17.58 13.20 7.52
N ALA A 253 -18.91 13.32 7.44
CA ALA A 253 -19.60 14.32 6.62
C ALA A 253 -19.28 15.75 7.07
N TYR A 254 -19.25 16.02 8.38
CA TYR A 254 -18.79 17.32 8.89
C TYR A 254 -17.30 17.55 8.65
N GLY A 255 -16.49 16.50 8.66
CA GLY A 255 -15.08 16.56 8.25
C GLY A 255 -14.91 16.96 6.78
N GLU A 256 -15.79 16.52 5.87
CA GLU A 256 -15.78 16.98 4.47
C GLU A 256 -15.93 18.50 4.38
N ALA A 257 -16.84 19.08 5.18
CA ALA A 257 -17.01 20.53 5.25
C ALA A 257 -15.80 21.23 5.91
N ALA A 258 -15.20 20.61 6.93
CA ALA A 258 -14.03 21.15 7.62
C ALA A 258 -12.76 21.16 6.76
N ALA A 259 -12.65 20.26 5.77
CA ALA A 259 -11.53 20.23 4.83
C ALA A 259 -11.47 21.48 3.93
N GLY A 260 -12.60 22.18 3.75
CA GLY A 260 -12.70 23.43 3.00
C GLY A 260 -12.87 23.25 1.48
N GLU A 261 -13.01 24.37 0.77
CA GLU A 261 -13.30 24.38 -0.67
C GLU A 261 -12.12 23.95 -1.56
N GLN A 262 -10.89 24.06 -1.04
CA GLN A 262 -9.66 23.67 -1.75
C GLN A 262 -9.19 22.27 -1.32
N ALA A 263 -10.14 21.35 -1.19
CA ALA A 263 -9.89 19.96 -0.80
C ALA A 263 -10.25 18.98 -1.92
N TRP A 264 -9.51 17.88 -2.00
CA TRP A 264 -9.97 16.67 -2.67
C TRP A 264 -10.62 15.76 -1.63
N ILE A 265 -11.96 15.71 -1.65
CA ILE A 265 -12.73 14.83 -0.78
C ILE A 265 -12.86 13.49 -1.50
N VAL A 266 -12.16 12.47 -1.03
CA VAL A 266 -12.18 11.12 -1.61
C VAL A 266 -13.07 10.22 -0.77
N ARG A 267 -14.30 9.95 -1.23
CA ARG A 267 -15.19 8.96 -0.60
C ARG A 267 -14.85 7.58 -1.12
N SER A 268 -14.60 6.65 -0.20
CA SER A 268 -14.35 5.24 -0.50
C SER A 268 -15.16 4.35 0.44
N SER A 269 -15.09 3.04 0.26
CA SER A 269 -15.83 2.09 1.08
C SER A 269 -15.05 0.81 1.34
N TRP A 270 -15.32 0.22 2.52
CA TRP A 270 -14.87 -1.12 2.91
C TRP A 270 -13.38 -1.34 2.64
N LEU A 271 -12.56 -0.39 3.09
CA LEU A 271 -11.13 -0.39 2.82
C LEU A 271 -10.46 -1.62 3.45
N PHE A 272 -9.65 -2.33 2.67
CA PHE A 272 -8.83 -3.44 3.17
C PHE A 272 -7.40 -3.38 2.62
N GLY A 273 -6.46 -4.00 3.33
CA GLY A 273 -5.05 -4.04 2.93
C GLY A 273 -4.22 -5.03 3.77
N PRO A 274 -2.92 -5.17 3.45
CA PRO A 274 -2.03 -6.14 4.11
C PRO A 274 -1.62 -5.72 5.53
N THR A 275 -2.05 -4.55 5.99
CA THR A 275 -1.66 -3.98 7.29
C THR A 275 -2.89 -3.42 8.01
N GLY A 276 -2.74 -3.20 9.31
CA GLY A 276 -3.82 -2.72 10.17
C GLY A 276 -4.86 -3.80 10.49
N HIS A 277 -5.86 -3.42 11.26
CA HIS A 277 -7.03 -4.25 11.51
C HIS A 277 -8.06 -3.94 10.42
N ASN A 278 -8.46 -4.98 9.67
CA ASN A 278 -9.57 -4.90 8.74
C ASN A 278 -10.29 -6.25 8.60
N PHE A 279 -11.42 -6.22 7.91
CA PHE A 279 -12.26 -7.40 7.68
C PHE A 279 -11.51 -8.56 7.03
N LEU A 280 -10.66 -8.30 6.03
CA LEU A 280 -9.86 -9.34 5.35
C LEU A 280 -9.00 -10.10 6.35
N GLN A 281 -8.20 -9.38 7.15
CA GLN A 281 -7.33 -10.02 8.13
C GLN A 281 -8.11 -10.78 9.21
N THR A 282 -9.26 -10.24 9.61
CA THR A 282 -10.12 -10.90 10.59
C THR A 282 -10.69 -12.20 10.05
N MET A 283 -11.17 -12.21 8.79
CA MET A 283 -11.63 -13.45 8.15
C MET A 283 -10.49 -14.44 8.03
N LEU A 284 -9.31 -14.05 7.53
CA LEU A 284 -8.16 -14.97 7.39
C LEU A 284 -7.80 -15.66 8.71
N ARG A 285 -7.73 -14.91 9.81
CA ARG A 285 -7.48 -15.47 11.13
C ARG A 285 -8.58 -16.46 11.53
N LEU A 286 -9.84 -16.06 11.42
CA LEU A 286 -10.95 -16.89 11.89
C LEU A 286 -11.19 -18.13 11.04
N GLY A 287 -10.98 -18.04 9.74
CA GLY A 287 -11.02 -19.19 8.84
C GLY A 287 -9.88 -20.19 9.06
N ALA A 288 -8.80 -19.77 9.72
CA ALA A 288 -7.75 -20.68 10.18
C ALA A 288 -8.06 -21.33 11.54
N GLU A 289 -8.95 -20.74 12.34
CA GLU A 289 -9.25 -21.14 13.72
C GLU A 289 -10.58 -21.87 13.88
N ARG A 290 -11.53 -21.69 12.94
CA ARG A 290 -12.92 -22.14 13.05
C ARG A 290 -13.37 -22.85 11.79
N ASP A 291 -14.30 -23.79 11.98
CA ASP A 291 -14.98 -24.47 10.87
C ASP A 291 -16.08 -23.61 10.24
N GLU A 292 -16.59 -22.61 10.98
CA GLU A 292 -17.63 -21.70 10.49
C GLU A 292 -17.58 -20.30 11.14
N VAL A 293 -18.12 -19.32 10.40
CA VAL A 293 -18.32 -17.93 10.84
C VAL A 293 -19.69 -17.42 10.39
N SER A 294 -20.34 -16.60 11.21
CA SER A 294 -21.62 -15.95 10.88
C SER A 294 -21.39 -14.52 10.39
N VAL A 295 -21.78 -14.21 9.15
CA VAL A 295 -21.47 -12.94 8.48
C VAL A 295 -22.73 -12.30 7.90
N VAL A 296 -22.82 -10.98 7.99
CA VAL A 296 -23.98 -10.20 7.51
C VAL A 296 -24.15 -10.31 5.99
N ASP A 297 -25.38 -10.53 5.54
CA ASP A 297 -25.72 -10.75 4.12
C ASP A 297 -26.81 -9.79 3.59
N ASP A 298 -27.23 -8.81 4.38
CA ASP A 298 -28.21 -7.78 4.01
C ASP A 298 -27.59 -6.37 3.94
N GLN A 299 -26.26 -6.28 3.90
CA GLN A 299 -25.48 -5.06 3.64
C GLN A 299 -24.64 -5.26 2.38
N VAL A 300 -24.84 -4.40 1.38
CA VAL A 300 -24.15 -4.44 0.09
C VAL A 300 -23.22 -3.23 -0.04
N GLY A 301 -21.97 -3.46 -0.42
CA GLY A 301 -20.96 -2.41 -0.60
C GLY A 301 -19.88 -2.79 -1.63
N CYS A 302 -18.75 -2.08 -1.60
CA CYS A 302 -17.62 -2.29 -2.51
C CYS A 302 -16.32 -2.43 -1.72
N PRO A 303 -15.84 -3.66 -1.45
CA PRO A 303 -14.53 -3.85 -0.85
C PRO A 303 -13.45 -3.16 -1.69
N THR A 304 -12.73 -2.19 -1.11
CA THR A 304 -11.74 -1.40 -1.86
C THR A 304 -10.33 -1.63 -1.31
N TYR A 305 -9.43 -2.11 -2.18
CA TYR A 305 -8.04 -2.34 -1.81
C TYR A 305 -7.29 -1.01 -1.66
N VAL A 306 -6.67 -0.77 -0.50
CA VAL A 306 -5.94 0.47 -0.22
C VAL A 306 -4.78 0.73 -1.18
N GLY A 307 -4.18 -0.32 -1.77
CA GLY A 307 -3.12 -0.16 -2.77
C GLY A 307 -3.64 0.49 -4.05
N HIS A 308 -4.81 0.09 -4.54
CA HIS A 308 -5.45 0.71 -5.71
C HIS A 308 -5.89 2.13 -5.40
N LEU A 309 -6.48 2.36 -4.23
CA LEU A 309 -6.89 3.70 -3.78
C LEU A 309 -5.71 4.67 -3.68
N ALA A 310 -4.59 4.22 -3.10
CA ALA A 310 -3.39 5.04 -2.95
C ALA A 310 -2.76 5.38 -4.31
N ALA A 311 -2.72 4.43 -5.25
CA ALA A 311 -2.25 4.69 -6.62
C ALA A 311 -3.15 5.70 -7.33
N ALA A 312 -4.48 5.51 -7.29
CA ALA A 312 -5.46 6.42 -7.88
C ALA A 312 -5.44 7.83 -7.26
N THR A 313 -5.04 7.96 -5.98
CA THR A 313 -4.89 9.26 -5.32
C THR A 313 -3.90 10.15 -6.08
N ARG A 314 -2.82 9.59 -6.66
CA ARG A 314 -1.85 10.37 -7.45
C ARG A 314 -2.47 11.01 -8.69
N GLU A 315 -3.48 10.38 -9.26
CA GLU A 315 -4.21 10.93 -10.40
C GLU A 315 -5.23 11.98 -9.93
N ILE A 316 -5.91 11.74 -8.79
CA ILE A 316 -6.89 12.69 -8.23
C ILE A 316 -6.26 14.05 -7.90
N VAL A 317 -5.04 14.08 -7.35
CA VAL A 317 -4.40 15.35 -6.95
C VAL A 317 -3.97 16.22 -8.14
N GLU A 318 -4.09 15.71 -9.37
CA GLU A 318 -3.87 16.45 -10.61
C GLU A 318 -5.19 16.93 -11.24
N LEU A 319 -6.34 16.54 -10.67
CA LEU A 319 -7.67 16.99 -11.06
C LEU A 319 -8.13 18.19 -10.21
N PRO A 320 -9.20 18.91 -10.61
CA PRO A 320 -9.74 19.99 -9.80
C PRO A 320 -10.16 19.53 -8.40
N HIS A 321 -10.06 20.42 -7.42
CA HIS A 321 -10.62 20.22 -6.09
C HIS A 321 -12.12 19.88 -6.17
N GLY A 322 -12.59 19.11 -5.18
CA GLY A 322 -13.97 18.67 -5.10
C GLY A 322 -14.12 17.26 -4.56
N ILE A 323 -15.34 16.74 -4.67
CA ILE A 323 -15.71 15.40 -4.19
C ILE A 323 -15.47 14.37 -5.28
N TRP A 324 -14.88 13.23 -4.93
CA TRP A 324 -14.52 12.13 -5.81
C TRP A 324 -14.91 10.81 -5.15
N HIS A 325 -15.70 9.98 -5.84
CA HIS A 325 -15.95 8.60 -5.40
C HIS A 325 -14.87 7.68 -5.98
N LEU A 326 -13.96 7.21 -5.12
CA LEU A 326 -12.96 6.20 -5.47
C LEU A 326 -13.22 4.91 -4.71
N ALA A 327 -13.94 3.99 -5.35
CA ALA A 327 -14.21 2.66 -4.85
C ALA A 327 -13.95 1.62 -5.95
N ALA A 328 -13.64 0.38 -5.56
CA ALA A 328 -13.43 -0.71 -6.49
C ALA A 328 -14.68 -1.00 -7.34
N ASP A 329 -14.47 -1.57 -8.54
CA ASP A 329 -15.58 -2.07 -9.35
C ASP A 329 -16.18 -3.36 -8.75
N GLY A 330 -17.40 -3.68 -9.17
CA GLY A 330 -18.27 -4.70 -8.55
C GLY A 330 -18.98 -4.19 -7.31
N GLU A 331 -19.82 -5.05 -6.75
CA GLU A 331 -20.48 -4.93 -5.45
C GLU A 331 -20.64 -6.33 -4.85
N CYS A 332 -20.72 -6.43 -3.53
CA CYS A 332 -21.00 -7.69 -2.84
C CYS A 332 -21.49 -7.44 -1.41
N THR A 333 -22.04 -8.48 -0.78
CA THR A 333 -22.31 -8.49 0.66
C THR A 333 -21.05 -8.81 1.47
N TRP A 334 -21.08 -8.55 2.79
CA TRP A 334 -19.99 -9.00 3.66
C TRP A 334 -19.83 -10.52 3.64
N ALA A 335 -20.93 -11.27 3.57
CA ALA A 335 -20.90 -12.73 3.47
C ALA A 335 -20.25 -13.20 2.16
N GLU A 336 -20.60 -12.58 1.03
CA GLU A 336 -19.94 -12.87 -0.26
C GLU A 336 -18.45 -12.51 -0.24
N PHE A 337 -18.08 -11.40 0.41
CA PHE A 337 -16.67 -11.04 0.57
C PHE A 337 -15.92 -12.05 1.43
N ALA A 338 -16.48 -12.48 2.57
CA ALA A 338 -15.91 -13.53 3.42
C ALA A 338 -15.73 -14.86 2.68
N GLN A 339 -16.73 -15.27 1.89
CA GLN A 339 -16.65 -16.47 1.05
C GLN A 339 -15.48 -16.37 0.06
N ALA A 340 -15.36 -15.23 -0.63
CA ALA A 340 -14.26 -15.00 -1.56
C ALA A 340 -12.88 -14.99 -0.88
N ILE A 341 -12.79 -14.46 0.34
CA ILE A 341 -11.55 -14.51 1.12
C ILE A 341 -11.13 -15.95 1.40
N PHE A 342 -12.05 -16.80 1.86
CA PHE A 342 -11.76 -18.20 2.14
C PHE A 342 -11.44 -18.99 0.88
N GLU A 343 -12.17 -18.74 -0.21
CA GLU A 343 -11.92 -19.33 -1.53
C GLU A 343 -10.48 -19.04 -2.01
N GLU A 344 -10.09 -17.76 -2.06
CA GLU A 344 -8.78 -17.34 -2.56
C GLU A 344 -7.63 -17.75 -1.61
N ALA A 345 -7.89 -17.77 -0.30
CA ALA A 345 -6.93 -18.23 0.72
C ALA A 345 -6.87 -19.75 0.89
N LYS A 346 -7.77 -20.50 0.23
CA LYS A 346 -7.92 -21.97 0.35
C LYS A 346 -8.13 -22.43 1.80
N LEU A 347 -8.98 -21.70 2.53
CA LEU A 347 -9.38 -22.02 3.90
C LEU A 347 -10.71 -22.77 3.90
N GLU A 348 -10.76 -23.88 4.63
CA GLU A 348 -11.97 -24.69 4.80
C GLU A 348 -12.81 -24.15 5.96
N CYS A 349 -13.47 -23.01 5.75
CA CYS A 349 -14.36 -22.38 6.72
C CYS A 349 -15.70 -22.00 6.07
N ARG A 350 -16.81 -22.44 6.67
CA ARG A 350 -18.17 -22.16 6.18
C ARG A 350 -18.63 -20.76 6.58
N VAL A 351 -19.17 -20.00 5.63
CA VAL A 351 -19.88 -18.75 5.92
C VAL A 351 -21.37 -19.03 6.12
N VAL A 352 -21.90 -18.61 7.27
CA VAL A 352 -23.32 -18.64 7.60
C VAL A 352 -23.87 -17.23 7.48
N SER A 353 -24.77 -16.99 6.53
CA SER A 353 -25.42 -15.69 6.36
C SER A 353 -26.32 -15.36 7.55
N ILE A 354 -26.19 -14.15 8.07
CA ILE A 354 -27.07 -13.55 9.09
C ILE A 354 -27.55 -12.17 8.63
N THR A 355 -28.61 -11.67 9.24
CA THR A 355 -29.13 -10.32 9.02
C THR A 355 -28.46 -9.30 9.94
N THR A 356 -28.52 -8.03 9.57
CA THR A 356 -28.06 -6.92 10.42
C THR A 356 -28.81 -6.91 11.76
N ALA A 357 -30.09 -7.26 11.76
CA ALA A 357 -30.91 -7.34 12.97
C ALA A 357 -30.44 -8.45 13.93
N GLU A 358 -30.03 -9.61 13.40
CA GLU A 358 -29.47 -10.71 14.20
C GLU A 358 -28.11 -10.35 14.81
N LEU A 359 -27.29 -9.56 14.12
CA LEU A 359 -26.00 -9.12 14.65
C LEU A 359 -26.12 -8.08 15.78
N GLY A 360 -27.16 -7.23 15.76
CA GLY A 360 -27.53 -6.37 16.89
C GLY A 360 -26.50 -5.31 17.29
N ARG A 361 -25.80 -4.68 16.33
CA ARG A 361 -24.76 -3.67 16.60
C ARG A 361 -25.31 -2.31 17.04
N PRO A 362 -24.56 -1.53 17.85
CA PRO A 362 -24.96 -0.19 18.26
C PRO A 362 -25.12 0.79 17.09
N ALA A 363 -24.16 0.86 16.17
CA ALA A 363 -24.23 1.79 15.05
C ALA A 363 -25.04 1.21 13.89
N ALA A 364 -26.03 1.99 13.44
CA ALA A 364 -26.77 1.70 12.22
C ALA A 364 -25.83 1.77 11.00
N ARG A 365 -25.86 0.72 10.18
CA ARG A 365 -25.07 0.60 8.94
C ARG A 365 -26.01 0.70 7.74
N PRO A 366 -25.59 1.39 6.66
CA PRO A 366 -26.39 1.46 5.44
C PRO A 366 -26.55 0.06 4.82
N ALA A 367 -27.78 -0.30 4.43
CA ALA A 367 -28.05 -1.59 3.78
C ALA A 367 -27.46 -1.66 2.36
N TYR A 368 -27.30 -0.52 1.70
CA TYR A 368 -26.68 -0.42 0.37
C TYR A 368 -25.74 0.80 0.32
N SER A 369 -24.45 0.61 0.19
CA SER A 369 -23.46 1.70 0.27
C SER A 369 -22.45 1.71 -0.89
N VAL A 370 -22.84 1.08 -2.00
CA VAL A 370 -22.06 1.01 -3.24
C VAL A 370 -21.84 2.42 -3.80
N LEU A 371 -20.56 2.74 -4.04
CA LEU A 371 -20.14 4.00 -4.64
C LEU A 371 -19.79 3.78 -6.11
N ARG A 372 -20.20 4.74 -6.96
CA ARG A 372 -19.70 4.88 -8.33
C ARG A 372 -19.44 6.36 -8.60
N SER A 373 -18.43 6.65 -9.40
CA SER A 373 -18.20 8.01 -9.86
C SER A 373 -19.05 8.31 -11.09
N GLU A 374 -19.70 9.47 -11.11
CA GLU A 374 -20.35 10.01 -12.30
C GLU A 374 -19.43 10.90 -13.15
N LYS A 375 -18.24 11.22 -12.62
CA LYS A 375 -17.24 12.05 -13.28
C LYS A 375 -16.36 11.19 -14.20
N PRO A 376 -16.31 11.47 -15.51
CA PRO A 376 -15.59 10.62 -16.47
C PRO A 376 -14.07 10.64 -16.28
N GLU A 377 -13.52 11.71 -15.69
CA GLU A 377 -12.09 11.86 -15.39
C GLU A 377 -11.63 11.10 -14.15
N THR A 378 -12.55 10.53 -13.35
CA THR A 378 -12.21 9.74 -12.17
C THR A 378 -11.48 8.45 -12.57
N PRO A 379 -10.30 8.16 -11.98
CA PRO A 379 -9.61 6.90 -12.18
C PRO A 379 -10.50 5.70 -11.85
N ARG A 380 -10.50 4.69 -12.72
CA ARG A 380 -11.23 3.45 -12.47
C ARG A 380 -10.38 2.48 -11.67
N LEU A 381 -10.83 2.12 -10.49
CA LEU A 381 -10.20 1.09 -9.68
C LEU A 381 -10.57 -0.30 -10.23
N PRO A 382 -9.66 -1.29 -10.14
CA PRO A 382 -9.96 -2.67 -10.49
C PRO A 382 -11.16 -3.25 -9.75
N HIS A 383 -11.68 -4.38 -10.24
CA HIS A 383 -12.75 -5.10 -9.56
C HIS A 383 -12.28 -5.58 -8.17
N TRP A 384 -13.18 -5.58 -7.17
CA TRP A 384 -12.81 -5.90 -5.78
C TRP A 384 -12.13 -7.27 -5.62
N ARG A 385 -12.52 -8.27 -6.42
CA ARG A 385 -11.86 -9.60 -6.45
C ARG A 385 -10.41 -9.54 -6.95
N GLU A 386 -10.08 -8.63 -7.86
CA GLU A 386 -8.69 -8.43 -8.30
C GLU A 386 -7.87 -7.80 -7.17
N GLY A 387 -8.41 -6.76 -6.52
CA GLY A 387 -7.78 -6.16 -5.33
C GLY A 387 -7.59 -7.17 -4.19
N LEU A 388 -8.54 -8.09 -3.98
CA LEU A 388 -8.40 -9.17 -3.00
C LEU A 388 -7.21 -10.08 -3.32
N ARG A 389 -7.10 -10.56 -4.58
CA ARG A 389 -5.99 -11.43 -4.99
C ARG A 389 -4.65 -10.74 -4.88
N GLU A 390 -4.55 -9.49 -5.29
CA GLU A 390 -3.31 -8.71 -5.17
C GLU A 390 -2.91 -8.50 -3.71
N CYS A 391 -3.88 -8.19 -2.85
CA CYS A 391 -3.63 -8.05 -1.42
C CYS A 391 -3.17 -9.38 -0.78
N LEU A 392 -3.79 -10.50 -1.14
CA LEU A 392 -3.40 -11.83 -0.66
C LEU A 392 -2.02 -12.25 -1.17
N ALA A 393 -1.70 -12.00 -2.43
CA ALA A 393 -0.36 -12.25 -2.99
C ALA A 393 0.70 -11.49 -2.17
N ARG A 394 0.43 -10.21 -1.87
CA ARG A 394 1.33 -9.38 -1.06
C ARG A 394 1.48 -9.88 0.38
N LEU A 395 0.43 -10.44 0.99
CA LEU A 395 0.50 -11.05 2.32
C LEU A 395 1.33 -12.35 2.35
N LEU A 396 1.37 -13.10 1.24
CA LEU A 396 2.12 -14.35 1.14
C LEU A 396 3.61 -14.14 0.82
N ASP A 397 3.95 -12.98 0.23
CA ASP A 397 5.33 -12.57 -0.07
C ASP A 397 6.03 -11.90 1.13
N LEU A 398 5.28 -11.49 2.16
CA LEU A 398 5.76 -10.96 3.44
C LEU A 398 6.08 -12.10 4.42
#